data_AF-A0A3N5SLY8-F1
#
_entry.id   AF-A0A3N5SLY8-F1
#
_cell.length_a   1.000
_cell.length_b   1.000
_cell.length_c   1.000
_cell.angle_alpha   90.00
_cell.angle_beta   90.00
_cell.angle_gamma   90.00
#
_symmetry.space_group_name_H-M   'P 1'
#
loop_
_entity.id
_entity.type
_entity.pdbx_description
1 polymer ?
#
loop_
_entity_poly.entity_id
_entity_poly.type
_entity_poly.pdbx_seq_one_letter_code
_entity_poly.pdbx_strand_id
1 'polypeptide(L)'
;MIGLSDACTWNSGLQCTDVRQIMQGRAMSGNFLALIGAWTVSGYLIIGRKLRARSVSLIPYIFLVYGVAAIALIVTMFAAGQSPLGYPLPTYGWIFLLAAFPQLIGHSTYNWALRYLPASFVAVTTLGEPIGSAVLAFFLLKETPAVIVLSGGVLILIGIYLASRSEQK
;
A
#
# COMPACT_ATOMS: atom_id res chain seq x y z
N MET A 1 8.92 9.34 3.63
CA MET A 1 10.11 8.64 4.16
C MET A 1 9.89 8.42 5.65
N ILE A 2 9.52 7.21 6.05
CA ILE A 2 9.18 6.88 7.45
C ILE A 2 10.47 6.81 8.31
N GLY A 3 11.63 6.50 7.71
CA GLY A 3 12.90 6.45 8.46
C GLY A 3 13.44 7.79 8.98
N LEU A 4 12.89 8.93 8.53
CA LEU A 4 13.28 10.25 9.04
C LEU A 4 12.39 10.71 10.20
N SER A 5 11.15 10.24 10.30
CA SER A 5 10.24 10.64 11.38
C SER A 5 10.65 10.03 12.73
N ASP A 6 11.34 8.89 12.73
CA ASP A 6 11.89 8.26 13.94
C ASP A 6 13.33 8.72 14.26
N ALA A 7 13.93 9.58 13.43
CA ALA A 7 15.33 9.97 13.59
C ALA A 7 15.55 10.89 14.80
N CYS A 8 14.52 11.61 15.23
CA CYS A 8 14.57 12.50 16.38
C CYS A 8 13.35 12.25 17.27
N THR A 9 13.59 11.74 18.47
CA THR A 9 12.52 11.56 19.47
C THR A 9 12.57 12.70 20.47
N TRP A 10 11.40 13.15 20.90
CA TRP A 10 11.28 14.24 21.86
C TRP A 10 10.98 13.67 23.24
N ASN A 11 12.02 13.45 24.04
CA ASN A 11 11.88 12.87 25.38
C ASN A 11 12.70 13.64 26.42
N SER A 12 12.53 14.98 26.45
CA SER A 12 13.28 15.99 27.24
C SER A 12 14.45 16.68 26.50
N GLY A 13 14.34 16.79 25.18
CA GLY A 13 15.30 17.43 24.27
C GLY A 13 15.17 16.84 22.86
N LEU A 14 15.76 17.47 21.85
CA LEU A 14 15.93 16.87 20.52
C LEU A 14 17.10 15.88 20.58
N GLN A 15 16.81 14.62 20.89
CA GLN A 15 17.78 13.55 20.74
C GLN A 15 17.63 12.97 19.34
N CYS A 16 18.46 13.46 18.43
CA CYS A 16 18.57 12.96 17.07
C CYS A 16 19.67 11.89 16.99
N THR A 17 19.37 10.78 16.32
CA THR A 17 20.37 9.76 16.00
C THR A 17 21.44 10.33 15.09
N ASP A 18 22.69 9.91 15.31
CA ASP A 18 23.86 10.34 14.55
C ASP A 18 23.69 10.08 13.05
N VAL A 19 24.05 11.04 12.20
CA VAL A 19 23.80 10.98 10.74
C VAL A 19 24.45 9.76 10.09
N ARG A 20 25.55 9.26 10.69
CA ARG A 20 26.22 8.02 10.30
C ARG A 20 25.37 6.77 10.51
N GLN A 21 24.59 6.69 11.59
CA GLN A 21 23.67 5.58 11.83
C GLN A 21 22.44 5.63 10.92
N ILE A 22 21.98 6.83 10.53
CA ILE A 22 20.92 6.99 9.52
C ILE A 22 21.39 6.43 8.16
N MET A 23 22.64 6.71 7.79
CA MET A 23 23.26 6.20 6.55
C MET A 23 23.63 4.71 6.59
N GLN A 24 23.90 4.13 7.76
CA GLN A 24 24.30 2.72 7.90
C GLN A 24 23.14 1.79 8.28
N GLY A 25 22.00 2.33 8.69
CA GLY A 25 20.86 1.55 9.17
C GLY A 25 20.12 0.82 8.05
N ARG A 26 19.45 -0.29 8.43
CA ARG A 26 18.46 -1.00 7.59
C ARG A 26 17.37 -0.06 7.02
N ALA A 27 17.17 1.11 7.63
CA ALA A 27 16.30 2.15 7.13
C ALA A 27 16.72 2.69 5.74
N MET A 28 18.03 2.78 5.44
CA MET A 28 18.50 3.31 4.15
C MET A 28 18.25 2.32 3.01
N SER A 29 18.47 1.01 3.24
CA SER A 29 18.13 -0.02 2.26
C SER A 29 16.61 -0.09 2.04
N GLY A 30 15.81 0.03 3.10
CA GLY A 30 14.35 0.14 3.02
C GLY A 30 13.89 1.35 2.21
N ASN A 31 14.51 2.51 2.39
CA ASN A 31 14.20 3.71 1.60
C ASN A 31 14.52 3.52 0.11
N PHE A 32 15.64 2.86 -0.21
CA PHE A 32 16.00 2.56 -1.60
C PHE A 32 15.00 1.59 -2.26
N LEU A 33 14.61 0.52 -1.54
CA LEU A 33 13.55 -0.40 -1.96
C LEU A 33 12.22 0.32 -2.18
N ALA A 34 11.85 1.26 -1.30
CA ALA A 34 10.64 2.06 -1.45
C ALA A 34 10.68 2.97 -2.68
N LEU A 35 11.83 3.58 -2.98
CA LEU A 35 12.02 4.40 -4.20
C LEU A 35 11.90 3.57 -5.47
N ILE A 36 12.55 2.40 -5.51
CA ILE A 36 12.41 1.46 -6.62
C ILE A 36 10.94 1.06 -6.78
N GLY A 37 10.27 0.69 -5.69
CA GLY A 37 8.85 0.34 -5.70
C GLY A 37 7.97 1.46 -6.24
N ALA A 38 8.17 2.69 -5.80
CA ALA A 38 7.44 3.86 -6.29
C ALA A 38 7.67 4.09 -7.79
N TRP A 39 8.90 3.88 -8.27
CA TRP A 39 9.24 4.04 -9.69
C TRP A 39 8.59 2.95 -10.55
N THR A 40 8.63 1.70 -10.08
CA THR A 40 7.97 0.56 -10.75
C THR A 40 6.45 0.75 -10.80
N VAL A 41 5.81 1.15 -9.70
CA VAL A 41 4.37 1.44 -9.65
C VAL A 41 4.00 2.58 -10.61
N SER A 42 4.80 3.64 -10.66
CA SER A 42 4.59 4.74 -11.61
C SER A 42 4.66 4.26 -13.06
N GLY A 43 5.65 3.42 -13.40
CA GLY A 43 5.77 2.79 -14.72
C GLY A 43 4.55 1.91 -15.05
N TYR A 44 4.12 1.08 -14.10
CA TYR A 44 2.92 0.25 -14.23
C TYR A 44 1.66 1.08 -14.53
N LEU A 45 1.45 2.19 -13.81
CA LEU A 45 0.30 3.08 -14.01
C LEU A 45 0.32 3.76 -15.38
N ILE A 46 1.50 4.22 -15.86
CA ILE A 46 1.64 4.86 -17.18
C ILE A 46 1.35 3.84 -18.31
N ILE A 47 1.91 2.64 -18.20
CA ILE A 47 1.70 1.55 -19.16
C ILE A 47 0.24 1.12 -19.14
N GLY A 48 -0.34 0.92 -17.96
CA GLY A 48 -1.76 0.58 -17.78
C GLY A 48 -2.69 1.61 -18.39
N ARG A 49 -2.39 2.92 -18.22
CA ARG A 49 -3.15 4.02 -18.85
C ARG A 49 -3.08 3.97 -20.38
N LYS A 50 -1.89 3.74 -20.96
CA LYS A 50 -1.73 3.61 -22.43
C LYS A 50 -2.43 2.38 -23.01
N LEU A 51 -2.40 1.23 -22.33
CA LEU A 51 -3.09 0.02 -22.79
C LEU A 51 -4.61 0.13 -22.67
N ARG A 52 -5.13 0.75 -21.60
CA ARG A 52 -6.58 0.98 -21.45
C ARG A 52 -7.15 1.92 -22.49
N ALA A 53 -6.40 2.93 -22.90
CA ALA A 53 -6.79 3.84 -23.99
C ALA A 53 -6.99 3.13 -25.34
N ARG A 54 -6.45 1.91 -25.50
CA ARG A 54 -6.58 1.07 -26.71
C ARG A 54 -7.61 -0.06 -26.56
N SER A 55 -8.56 0.03 -25.63
CA SER A 55 -9.70 -0.89 -25.50
C SER A 55 -9.34 -2.38 -25.34
N VAL A 56 -8.29 -2.68 -24.58
CA VAL A 56 -7.94 -4.06 -24.19
C VAL A 56 -8.82 -4.51 -23.02
N SER A 57 -9.32 -5.74 -23.06
CA SER A 57 -10.19 -6.32 -22.02
C SER A 57 -9.44 -6.48 -20.67
N LEU A 58 -10.16 -6.22 -19.58
CA LEU A 58 -9.61 -6.16 -18.21
C LEU A 58 -9.00 -7.48 -17.74
N ILE A 59 -9.61 -8.59 -18.16
CA ILE A 59 -9.33 -9.94 -17.68
C ILE A 59 -7.94 -10.44 -18.11
N PRO A 60 -7.55 -10.41 -19.41
CA PRO A 60 -6.20 -10.82 -19.82
C PRO A 60 -5.09 -9.94 -19.23
N TYR A 61 -5.36 -8.64 -19.04
CA TYR A 61 -4.39 -7.74 -18.43
C TYR A 61 -4.13 -8.08 -16.95
N ILE A 62 -5.19 -8.26 -16.16
CA ILE A 62 -5.06 -8.66 -14.75
C ILE A 62 -4.37 -10.02 -14.65
N PHE A 63 -4.71 -10.97 -15.52
CA PHE A 63 -4.09 -12.30 -15.52
C PHE A 63 -2.58 -12.25 -15.80
N LEU A 64 -2.14 -11.47 -16.79
CA LEU A 64 -0.71 -11.29 -17.09
C LEU A 64 0.04 -10.62 -15.94
N VAL A 65 -0.52 -9.53 -15.40
CA VAL A 65 0.11 -8.77 -14.31
C VAL A 65 0.23 -9.64 -13.06
N TYR A 66 -0.85 -10.34 -12.68
CA TYR A 66 -0.84 -11.22 -11.51
C TYR A 66 0.02 -12.45 -11.73
N GLY A 67 0.08 -12.98 -12.96
CA GLY A 67 0.97 -14.08 -13.32
C GLY A 67 2.44 -13.69 -13.19
N VAL A 68 2.84 -12.54 -13.74
CA VAL A 68 4.21 -12.03 -13.61
C VAL A 68 4.55 -11.74 -12.15
N ALA A 69 3.62 -11.15 -11.38
CA ALA A 69 3.81 -10.91 -9.95
C ALA A 69 3.98 -12.21 -9.16
N ALA A 70 3.18 -13.24 -9.46
CA ALA A 70 3.30 -14.56 -8.83
C ALA A 70 4.66 -15.20 -9.11
N ILE A 71 5.12 -15.18 -10.36
CA ILE A 71 6.44 -15.71 -10.73
C ILE A 71 7.55 -14.94 -10.01
N ALA A 72 7.50 -13.60 -10.01
CA ALA A 72 8.49 -12.78 -9.32
C ALA A 72 8.54 -13.10 -7.82
N LEU A 73 7.39 -13.21 -7.16
CA LEU A 73 7.29 -13.57 -5.74
C LEU A 73 7.86 -14.96 -5.46
N ILE A 74 7.54 -15.96 -6.29
CA ILE A 74 8.08 -17.32 -6.16
C ILE A 74 9.60 -17.33 -6.29
N VAL A 75 10.14 -16.63 -7.30
CA VAL A 75 11.60 -16.52 -7.51
C VAL A 75 12.26 -15.85 -6.30
N THR A 76 11.69 -14.75 -5.80
CA THR A 76 12.24 -14.06 -4.62
C THR A 76 12.16 -14.91 -3.34
N MET A 77 11.11 -15.70 -3.17
CA MET A 77 10.95 -16.62 -2.04
C MET A 77 12.06 -17.67 -2.04
N PHE A 78 12.31 -18.31 -3.19
CA PHE A 78 13.40 -19.28 -3.32
C PHE A 78 14.78 -18.63 -3.18
N ALA A 79 15.00 -17.44 -3.74
CA ALA A 79 16.25 -16.69 -3.58
C ALA A 79 16.53 -16.31 -2.12
N ALA A 80 15.47 -16.09 -1.32
CA ALA A 80 15.56 -15.86 0.12
C ALA A 80 15.74 -17.15 0.95
N GLY A 81 15.81 -18.32 0.31
CA GLY A 81 15.93 -19.63 0.97
C GLY A 81 14.68 -20.06 1.73
N GLN A 82 13.53 -19.41 1.48
CA GLN A 82 12.28 -19.71 2.17
C GLN A 82 11.53 -20.85 1.47
N SER A 83 10.90 -21.70 2.26
CA SER A 83 10.08 -22.80 1.76
C SER A 83 8.59 -22.39 1.74
N PRO A 84 7.83 -22.73 0.67
CA PRO A 84 6.38 -22.51 0.62
C PRO A 84 5.61 -23.49 1.52
N LEU A 85 6.26 -24.59 1.89
CA LEU A 85 5.72 -25.70 2.67
C LEU A 85 6.29 -25.67 4.09
N GLY A 86 5.45 -25.98 5.09
CA GLY A 86 5.86 -26.06 6.49
C GLY A 86 5.18 -25.04 7.42
N TYR A 87 4.24 -24.23 6.91
CA TYR A 87 3.46 -23.33 7.76
C TYR A 87 2.29 -24.05 8.45
N PRO A 88 1.83 -23.58 9.62
CA PRO A 88 0.60 -24.05 10.24
C PRO A 88 -0.61 -23.89 9.29
N LEU A 89 -1.57 -24.82 9.35
CA LEU A 89 -2.79 -24.77 8.54
C LEU A 89 -3.55 -23.42 8.62
N PRO A 90 -3.66 -22.77 9.81
CA PRO A 90 -4.25 -21.43 9.90
C PRO A 90 -3.54 -20.36 9.05
N THR A 91 -2.22 -20.45 8.89
CA THR A 91 -1.42 -19.49 8.11
C THR A 91 -1.78 -19.56 6.63
N TYR A 92 -1.98 -20.77 6.08
CA TYR A 92 -2.46 -20.93 4.71
C TYR A 92 -3.86 -20.32 4.53
N GLY A 93 -4.73 -20.43 5.54
CA GLY A 93 -6.04 -19.78 5.55
C GLY A 93 -5.92 -18.25 5.45
N TRP A 94 -5.02 -17.64 6.22
CA TRP A 94 -4.77 -16.19 6.15
C TRP A 94 -4.17 -15.76 4.82
N ILE A 95 -3.21 -16.50 4.27
CA ILE A 95 -2.64 -16.22 2.94
C ILE A 95 -3.73 -16.27 1.86
N PHE A 96 -4.62 -17.25 1.93
CA PHE A 96 -5.74 -17.36 1.01
C PHE A 96 -6.73 -16.19 1.15
N LEU A 97 -7.09 -15.81 2.39
CA LEU A 97 -7.96 -14.66 2.65
C LEU A 97 -7.36 -13.35 2.11
N LEU A 98 -6.04 -13.13 2.28
CA LEU A 98 -5.33 -11.99 1.71
C LEU A 98 -5.33 -12.01 0.17
N ALA A 99 -5.14 -13.19 -0.44
CA ALA A 99 -5.18 -13.33 -1.89
C ALA A 99 -6.60 -13.12 -2.46
N ALA A 100 -7.64 -13.59 -1.75
CA ALA A 100 -9.01 -13.52 -2.23
C ALA A 100 -9.64 -12.12 -2.01
N PHE A 101 -9.45 -11.54 -0.82
CA PHE A 101 -10.18 -10.34 -0.43
C PHE A 101 -9.47 -9.05 -0.84
N PRO A 102 -8.38 -8.59 -0.20
CA PRO A 102 -7.75 -7.33 -0.60
C PRO A 102 -7.11 -7.44 -1.99
N GLN A 103 -6.50 -8.58 -2.34
CA GLN A 103 -5.80 -8.71 -3.61
C GLN A 103 -6.77 -8.85 -4.81
N LEU A 104 -7.62 -9.87 -4.82
CA LEU A 104 -8.55 -10.10 -5.93
C LEU A 104 -9.72 -9.10 -5.94
N ILE A 105 -10.48 -8.99 -4.84
CA ILE A 105 -11.67 -8.12 -4.78
C ILE A 105 -11.25 -6.64 -4.72
N GLY A 106 -10.31 -6.29 -3.84
CA GLY A 106 -9.86 -4.91 -3.66
C GLY A 106 -9.27 -4.30 -4.93
N HIS A 107 -8.20 -4.89 -5.48
CA HIS A 107 -7.58 -4.34 -6.69
C HIS A 107 -8.47 -4.43 -7.93
N SER A 108 -9.32 -5.46 -8.06
CA SER A 108 -10.25 -5.53 -9.20
C SER A 108 -11.31 -4.43 -9.11
N THR A 109 -11.85 -4.16 -7.92
CA THR A 109 -12.78 -3.05 -7.68
C THR A 109 -12.11 -1.70 -7.93
N TYR A 110 -10.86 -1.52 -7.51
CA TYR A 110 -10.08 -0.30 -7.78
C TYR A 110 -9.87 -0.09 -9.29
N ASN A 111 -9.47 -1.15 -10.00
CA ASN A 111 -9.34 -1.12 -11.45
C ASN A 111 -10.68 -0.85 -12.13
N TRP A 112 -11.78 -1.42 -11.65
CA TRP A 112 -13.12 -1.15 -12.15
C TRP A 112 -13.53 0.32 -11.90
N ALA A 113 -13.31 0.86 -10.71
CA ALA A 113 -13.61 2.25 -10.34
C ALA A 113 -12.87 3.26 -11.23
N LEU A 114 -11.61 3.00 -11.57
CA LEU A 114 -10.84 3.82 -12.53
C LEU A 114 -11.43 3.88 -13.95
N ARG A 115 -12.40 3.01 -14.29
CA ARG A 115 -13.13 3.08 -15.57
C ARG A 115 -14.26 4.11 -15.54
N TYR A 116 -14.83 4.39 -14.37
CA TYR A 116 -16.04 5.21 -14.22
C TYR A 116 -15.79 6.52 -13.46
N LEU A 117 -14.72 6.58 -12.66
CA LEU A 117 -14.34 7.73 -11.87
C LEU A 117 -12.98 8.27 -12.30
N PRO A 118 -12.76 9.59 -12.24
CA PRO A 118 -11.47 10.20 -12.51
C PRO A 118 -10.41 9.73 -11.50
N ALA A 119 -9.16 9.67 -11.97
CA ALA A 119 -8.03 9.13 -11.19
C ALA A 119 -7.76 9.92 -9.89
N SER A 120 -8.08 11.22 -9.89
CA SER A 120 -8.05 12.11 -8.72
C SER A 120 -8.98 11.61 -7.61
N PHE A 121 -10.25 11.34 -7.94
CA PHE A 121 -11.22 10.84 -6.95
C PHE A 121 -10.82 9.48 -6.39
N VAL A 122 -10.36 8.58 -7.25
CA VAL A 122 -9.93 7.25 -6.85
C VAL A 122 -8.71 7.33 -5.91
N ALA A 123 -7.70 8.15 -6.23
CA ALA A 123 -6.53 8.36 -5.38
C ALA A 123 -6.87 8.97 -4.01
N VAL A 124 -7.83 9.90 -3.98
CA VAL A 124 -8.34 10.49 -2.74
C VAL A 124 -9.06 9.44 -1.89
N THR A 125 -9.81 8.54 -2.51
CA THR A 125 -10.51 7.44 -1.80
C THR A 125 -9.52 6.43 -1.20
N THR A 126 -8.35 6.22 -1.82
CA THR A 126 -7.28 5.37 -1.27
C THR A 126 -6.76 5.87 0.08
N LEU A 127 -6.81 7.18 0.34
CA LEU A 127 -6.49 7.72 1.67
C LEU A 127 -7.47 7.24 2.76
N GLY A 128 -8.62 6.67 2.38
CA GLY A 128 -9.54 5.99 3.29
C GLY A 128 -9.06 4.63 3.79
N GLU A 129 -8.17 3.94 3.06
CA GLU A 129 -7.61 2.64 3.46
C GLU A 129 -6.93 2.66 4.85
N PRO A 130 -6.03 3.61 5.18
CA PRO A 130 -5.44 3.68 6.52
C PRO A 130 -6.47 3.93 7.62
N ILE A 131 -7.54 4.69 7.34
CA ILE A 131 -8.64 4.90 8.30
C ILE A 131 -9.39 3.59 8.52
N GLY A 132 -9.80 2.92 7.44
CA GLY A 132 -10.48 1.63 7.50
C GLY A 132 -9.64 0.57 8.22
N SER A 133 -8.33 0.56 7.95
CA SER A 133 -7.36 -0.32 8.62
C SER A 133 -7.27 -0.03 10.13
N ALA A 134 -7.20 1.24 10.54
CA ALA A 134 -7.19 1.62 11.95
C ALA A 134 -8.48 1.22 12.68
N VAL A 135 -9.64 1.37 12.03
CA VAL A 135 -10.93 0.93 12.57
C VAL A 135 -10.97 -0.60 12.70
N LEU A 136 -10.52 -1.33 11.67
CA LEU A 136 -10.45 -2.79 11.71
C LEU A 136 -9.49 -3.28 12.80
N ALA A 137 -8.32 -2.64 12.96
CA ALA A 137 -7.35 -2.97 14.00
C ALA A 137 -7.94 -2.78 15.40
N PHE A 138 -8.73 -1.72 15.60
CA PHE A 138 -9.45 -1.51 16.86
C PHE A 138 -10.45 -2.64 17.16
N PHE A 139 -11.23 -3.08 16.18
CA PHE A 139 -12.24 -4.13 16.41
C PHE A 139 -11.65 -5.55 16.46
N LEU A 140 -10.71 -5.89 15.58
CA LEU A 140 -10.16 -7.24 15.43
C LEU A 140 -8.96 -7.49 16.34
N LEU A 141 -8.04 -6.53 16.43
CA LEU A 141 -6.79 -6.66 17.19
C LEU A 141 -6.89 -6.02 18.59
N LYS A 142 -7.98 -5.27 18.87
CA LYS A 142 -8.17 -4.51 20.13
C LYS A 142 -7.07 -3.47 20.38
N GLU A 143 -6.42 -3.02 19.32
CA GLU A 143 -5.41 -1.96 19.41
C GLU A 143 -6.08 -0.60 19.43
N THR A 144 -5.80 0.20 20.47
CA THR A 144 -6.37 1.55 20.60
C THR A 144 -5.54 2.54 19.78
N PRO A 145 -6.15 3.23 18.78
CA PRO A 145 -5.42 4.21 17.99
C PRO A 145 -4.95 5.37 18.88
N ALA A 146 -3.69 5.78 18.74
CA ALA A 146 -3.20 6.95 19.45
C ALA A 146 -3.97 8.22 19.02
N VAL A 147 -4.08 9.19 19.92
CA VAL A 147 -4.80 10.46 19.68
C VAL A 147 -4.29 11.18 18.42
N ILE A 148 -2.99 11.10 18.15
CA ILE A 148 -2.40 11.69 16.94
C ILE A 148 -2.89 11.00 15.66
N VAL A 149 -3.08 9.68 15.69
CA VAL A 149 -3.62 8.90 14.56
C VAL A 149 -5.07 9.29 14.29
N LEU A 150 -5.86 9.49 15.34
CA LEU A 150 -7.23 9.99 15.21
C LEU A 150 -7.26 11.40 14.60
N SER A 151 -6.39 12.29 15.03
CA SER A 151 -6.30 13.65 14.47
C SER A 151 -5.90 13.65 12.99
N GLY A 152 -4.96 12.78 12.60
CA GLY A 152 -4.59 12.57 11.20
C GLY A 152 -5.73 11.99 10.37
N GLY A 153 -6.49 11.05 10.93
CA GLY A 153 -7.67 10.47 10.30
C GLY A 153 -8.75 11.51 10.00
N VAL A 154 -9.04 12.40 10.96
CA VAL A 154 -9.98 13.53 10.75
C VAL A 154 -9.50 14.45 9.63
N LEU A 155 -8.21 14.78 9.61
CA LEU A 155 -7.63 15.64 8.57
C LEU A 155 -7.73 15.01 7.18
N ILE A 156 -7.51 13.69 7.07
CA ILE A 156 -7.71 12.95 5.83
C ILE A 156 -9.17 12.99 5.38
N LEU A 157 -10.13 12.76 6.28
CA LEU A 157 -11.56 12.81 5.95
C LEU A 157 -11.99 14.19 5.44
N ILE A 158 -11.46 15.26 6.03
CA ILE A 158 -11.69 16.64 5.56
C ILE A 158 -11.11 16.82 4.15
N GLY A 159 -9.89 16.34 3.89
CA GLY A 159 -9.27 16.38 2.57
C GLY A 159 -10.10 15.64 1.51
N ILE A 160 -10.60 14.44 1.84
CA ILE A 160 -11.48 13.66 0.98
C ILE A 160 -12.77 14.43 0.68
N TYR A 161 -13.40 15.00 1.70
CA TYR A 161 -14.64 15.77 1.53
C TYR A 161 -14.45 16.98 0.62
N LEU A 162 -13.38 17.77 0.82
CA LEU A 162 -13.09 18.94 0.00
C LEU A 162 -12.79 18.58 -1.45
N ALA A 163 -11.96 17.56 -1.69
CA ALA A 163 -11.62 17.09 -3.03
C ALA A 163 -12.85 16.51 -3.77
N SER A 164 -13.69 15.75 -3.06
CA SER A 164 -14.95 15.25 -3.61
C SER A 164 -15.89 16.38 -4.02
N ARG A 165 -15.87 17.52 -3.30
CA ARG A 165 -16.72 18.66 -3.61
C ARG A 165 -16.21 19.49 -4.79
N SER A 166 -14.90 19.54 -5.00
CA SER A 166 -14.30 20.26 -6.12
C SER A 166 -14.51 19.61 -7.48
N GLU A 167 -14.69 18.28 -7.53
CA GLU A 167 -14.95 17.57 -8.79
C GLU A 167 -16.43 17.55 -9.22
N GLN A 168 -17.36 17.85 -8.31
CA GLN A 168 -18.79 17.97 -8.66
C GLN A 168 -19.16 19.34 -9.26
N LYS A 169 -18.22 20.28 -9.34
CA LYS A 169 -18.38 21.57 -10.03
C LYS A 169 -17.71 21.53 -11.40
#